data_AF-A0A8D3WQ48-F1
#
_entry.id   AF-A0A8D3WQ48-F1
#
_cell.length_a   1.000
_cell.length_b   1.000
_cell.length_c   1.000
_cell.angle_alpha   90.00
_cell.angle_beta   90.00
_cell.angle_gamma   90.00
#
_symmetry.space_group_name_H-M   'P 1'
#
loop_
_entity.id
_entity.type
_entity.pdbx_description
1 polymer ?
#
loop_
_entity_poly.entity_id
_entity_poly.type
_entity_poly.pdbx_seq_one_letter_code
_entity_poly.pdbx_strand_id
1 'polypeptide(L)'
;MAWDESSGGGTPAGPLVPGGGGLFGSSPAEKNAAANDIETELEPDTKKFSDGAKESTNTAARTLNGWETASGLKKVVGTWDQQVRVLMGRLAAEKASLRNTSGLFFQNDLGTGSELRGVRSSLDEL
;
A
#
# COMPACT_ATOMS: atom_id res chain seq x y z
N MET A 1 11.34 -15.67 -32.03
CA MET A 1 10.81 -14.42 -31.44
C MET A 1 12.00 -13.54 -31.15
N ALA A 2 12.25 -12.60 -32.07
CA ALA A 2 13.24 -11.54 -31.91
C ALA A 2 12.58 -10.41 -31.12
N TRP A 3 13.30 -9.89 -30.12
CA TRP A 3 12.99 -8.59 -29.52
C TRP A 3 14.12 -7.65 -29.93
N ASP A 4 13.69 -6.61 -30.60
CA ASP A 4 14.45 -5.61 -31.34
C ASP A 4 15.27 -4.72 -30.40
N GLU A 5 16.59 -4.71 -30.59
CA GLU A 5 17.50 -3.67 -30.12
C GLU A 5 17.30 -2.43 -31.00
N SER A 6 16.44 -1.51 -30.58
CA SER A 6 16.41 -0.16 -31.15
C SER A 6 17.08 0.84 -30.21
N SER A 7 18.32 1.11 -30.54
CA SER A 7 19.18 2.19 -30.11
C SER A 7 18.47 3.55 -30.05
N GLY A 8 18.30 4.08 -28.84
CA GLY A 8 18.04 5.50 -28.60
C GLY A 8 19.35 6.19 -28.18
N GLY A 9 19.97 6.92 -29.10
CA GLY A 9 21.21 7.65 -28.86
C GLY A 9 21.11 8.61 -27.66
N GLY A 10 21.92 8.35 -26.65
CA GLY A 10 22.07 9.24 -25.50
C GLY A 10 22.84 10.50 -25.89
N THR A 11 22.11 11.53 -26.31
CA THR A 11 22.66 12.89 -26.36
C THR A 11 22.89 13.35 -24.91
N PRO A 12 24.09 13.84 -24.54
CA PRO A 12 24.31 14.35 -23.19
C PRO A 12 23.40 15.57 -22.99
N ALA A 13 22.51 15.49 -22.01
CA ALA A 13 21.61 16.58 -21.66
C ALA A 13 22.44 17.79 -21.18
N GLY A 14 22.26 18.93 -21.86
CA GLY A 14 22.84 20.21 -21.45
C GLY A 14 22.26 20.73 -20.14
N PRO A 15 22.83 21.81 -19.55
CA PRO A 15 22.72 22.11 -18.12
C PRO A 15 21.36 22.64 -17.62
N LEU A 16 20.26 22.53 -18.37
CA LEU A 16 19.03 23.27 -18.10
C LEU A 16 17.74 22.44 -18.31
N VAL A 17 17.62 21.28 -17.67
CA VAL A 17 16.30 20.64 -17.51
C VAL A 17 15.81 20.89 -16.08
N PRO A 18 14.88 21.85 -15.85
CA PRO A 18 14.24 22.02 -14.56
C PRO A 18 13.39 20.79 -14.23
N GLY A 19 13.58 20.23 -13.04
CA GLY A 19 12.71 19.18 -12.50
C GLY A 19 12.88 17.84 -13.19
N GLY A 20 14.07 17.25 -13.10
CA GLY A 20 14.18 15.80 -13.21
C GLY A 20 13.37 15.17 -12.09
N GLY A 21 12.10 14.86 -12.38
CA GLY A 21 11.25 14.03 -11.54
C GLY A 21 11.88 12.66 -11.45
N GLY A 22 12.89 12.52 -10.60
CA GLY A 22 13.41 11.23 -10.18
C GLY A 22 12.22 10.50 -9.61
N LEU A 23 11.76 9.47 -10.33
CA LEU A 23 10.59 8.68 -9.95
C LEU A 23 10.76 8.23 -8.51
N PHE A 24 10.06 8.86 -7.57
CA PHE A 24 9.68 8.17 -6.35
C PHE A 24 8.99 6.89 -6.83
N GLY A 25 9.40 5.72 -6.31
CA GLY A 25 8.88 4.41 -6.77
C GLY A 25 7.35 4.26 -6.70
N SER A 26 6.63 5.26 -6.15
CA SER A 26 5.22 5.55 -6.36
C SER A 26 4.89 7.02 -6.05
N SER A 27 3.86 7.57 -6.69
CA SER A 27 3.35 8.93 -6.49
C SER A 27 2.42 9.05 -5.27
N PRO A 28 2.17 10.27 -4.74
CA PRO A 28 1.17 10.50 -3.71
C PRO A 28 -0.23 9.99 -4.09
N ALA A 29 -0.64 10.17 -5.35
CA ALA A 29 -1.92 9.70 -5.86
C ALA A 29 -2.04 8.16 -5.82
N GLU A 30 -1.00 7.46 -6.26
CA GLU A 30 -0.94 5.99 -6.20
C GLU A 30 -0.95 5.46 -4.76
N LYS A 31 -0.28 6.14 -3.82
CA LYS A 31 -0.33 5.78 -2.40
C LYS A 31 -1.73 5.94 -1.80
N ASN A 32 -2.45 7.00 -2.18
CA ASN A 32 -3.83 7.20 -1.73
C ASN A 32 -4.79 6.19 -2.37
N ALA A 33 -4.61 5.86 -3.64
CA ALA A 33 -5.38 4.81 -4.30
C ALA A 33 -5.17 3.45 -3.61
N ALA A 34 -3.92 3.05 -3.35
CA ALA A 34 -3.64 1.81 -2.63
C ALA A 34 -4.22 1.81 -1.20
N ALA A 35 -4.14 2.94 -0.48
CA ALA A 35 -4.77 3.06 0.84
C ALA A 35 -6.30 2.95 0.79
N ASN A 36 -6.92 3.45 -0.29
CA ASN A 36 -8.34 3.32 -0.53
C ASN A 36 -8.72 1.88 -0.82
N ASP A 37 -7.99 1.19 -1.70
CA ASP A 37 -8.25 -0.22 -2.01
C ASP A 37 -8.14 -1.11 -0.77
N ILE A 38 -7.16 -0.84 0.11
CA ILE A 38 -7.08 -1.52 1.42
C ILE A 38 -8.36 -1.31 2.24
N GLU A 39 -8.87 -0.09 2.30
CA GLU A 39 -10.05 0.25 3.12
C GLU A 39 -11.35 -0.28 2.54
N THR A 40 -11.53 -0.20 1.21
CA THR A 40 -12.82 -0.45 0.57
C THR A 40 -12.97 -1.87 0.08
N GLU A 41 -11.87 -2.57 -0.21
CA GLU A 41 -11.89 -3.92 -0.76
C GLU A 41 -11.21 -4.91 0.18
N LEU A 42 -9.92 -4.71 0.49
CA LEU A 42 -9.14 -5.74 1.16
C LEU A 42 -9.54 -5.96 2.62
N GLU A 43 -9.73 -4.90 3.41
CA GLU A 43 -10.20 -5.01 4.81
C GLU A 43 -11.58 -5.69 4.89
N PRO A 44 -12.62 -5.25 4.14
CA PRO A 44 -13.94 -5.89 4.16
C PRO A 44 -13.92 -7.34 3.65
N ASP A 45 -13.26 -7.62 2.54
CA ASP A 45 -13.25 -8.95 1.94
C ASP A 45 -12.47 -9.94 2.80
N THR A 46 -11.29 -9.53 3.31
CA THR A 46 -10.51 -10.35 4.24
C THR A 46 -11.36 -10.72 5.45
N LYS A 47 -12.07 -9.75 6.03
CA LYS A 47 -12.97 -10.01 7.15
C LYS A 47 -14.07 -11.00 6.75
N LYS A 48 -14.78 -10.74 5.66
CA LYS A 48 -15.88 -11.58 5.18
C LYS A 48 -15.46 -13.03 4.94
N PHE A 49 -14.38 -13.25 4.21
CA PHE A 49 -13.88 -14.60 3.93
C PHE A 49 -13.40 -15.29 5.20
N SER A 50 -12.79 -14.53 6.12
CA SER A 50 -12.33 -15.08 7.39
C SER A 50 -13.46 -15.49 8.33
N ASP A 51 -14.52 -14.70 8.41
CA ASP A 51 -15.72 -15.04 9.18
C ASP A 51 -16.42 -16.25 8.56
N GLY A 52 -16.48 -16.34 7.22
CA GLY A 52 -17.03 -17.50 6.51
C GLY A 52 -16.28 -18.81 6.81
N ALA A 53 -14.95 -18.77 6.77
CA ALA A 53 -14.10 -19.92 7.12
C ALA A 53 -14.25 -20.33 8.59
N LYS A 54 -14.37 -19.35 9.49
CA LYS A 54 -14.64 -19.59 10.91
C LYS A 54 -15.99 -20.28 11.11
N GLU A 55 -17.04 -19.81 10.46
CA GLU A 55 -18.39 -20.37 10.65
C GLU A 55 -18.50 -21.79 10.09
N SER A 56 -17.92 -22.05 8.92
CA SER A 56 -17.90 -23.41 8.35
C SER A 56 -17.15 -24.39 9.26
N THR A 57 -16.01 -23.97 9.82
CA THR A 57 -15.21 -24.79 10.72
C THR A 57 -15.92 -25.01 12.06
N ASN A 58 -16.57 -23.98 12.62
CA ASN A 58 -17.39 -24.13 13.82
C ASN A 58 -18.58 -25.05 13.59
N THR A 59 -19.21 -24.99 12.42
CA THR A 59 -20.29 -25.90 12.03
C THR A 59 -19.81 -27.34 12.00
N ALA A 60 -18.67 -27.61 11.34
CA ALA A 60 -18.06 -28.93 11.34
C ALA A 60 -17.72 -29.42 12.77
N ALA A 61 -17.19 -28.54 13.62
CA ALA A 61 -16.90 -28.88 15.02
C ALA A 61 -18.15 -29.24 15.83
N ARG A 62 -19.30 -28.60 15.55
CA ARG A 62 -20.59 -28.95 16.17
C ARG A 62 -21.10 -30.31 15.68
N THR A 63 -20.99 -30.59 14.38
CA THR A 63 -21.38 -31.89 13.80
C THR A 63 -20.56 -33.04 14.37
N LEU A 64 -19.28 -32.81 14.66
CA LEU A 64 -18.36 -33.81 15.21
C LEU A 64 -18.33 -33.84 16.75
N ASN A 65 -19.33 -33.27 17.42
CA ASN A 65 -19.32 -33.18 18.88
C ASN A 65 -19.19 -34.57 19.54
N GLY A 66 -18.33 -34.66 20.56
CA GLY A 66 -17.97 -35.91 21.21
C GLY A 66 -16.80 -36.66 20.57
N TRP A 67 -16.33 -36.22 19.40
CA TRP A 67 -15.12 -36.76 18.76
C TRP A 67 -13.92 -35.86 19.04
N GLU A 68 -12.72 -36.44 19.17
CA GLU A 68 -11.48 -35.67 19.33
C GLU A 68 -11.26 -34.65 18.20
N THR A 69 -11.73 -34.96 16.98
CA THR A 69 -11.68 -34.04 15.84
C THR A 69 -12.37 -32.70 16.14
N ALA A 70 -13.48 -32.68 16.90
CA ALA A 70 -14.13 -31.42 17.26
C ALA A 70 -13.26 -30.53 18.16
N SER A 71 -12.49 -31.14 19.08
CA SER A 71 -11.50 -30.42 19.90
C SER A 71 -10.40 -29.83 19.03
N GLY A 72 -9.89 -30.61 18.07
CA GLY A 72 -8.93 -30.15 17.07
C GLY A 72 -9.44 -28.96 16.26
N LEU A 73 -10.65 -29.04 15.71
CA LEU A 73 -11.26 -27.96 14.92
C LEU A 73 -11.46 -26.67 15.75
N LYS A 74 -11.84 -26.77 17.03
CA LYS A 74 -11.94 -25.60 17.91
C LYS A 74 -10.59 -24.90 18.10
N LYS A 75 -9.50 -25.66 18.23
CA LYS A 75 -8.14 -25.09 18.31
C LYS A 75 -7.73 -24.41 17.00
N VAL A 76 -8.07 -25.02 15.86
CA VAL A 76 -7.84 -24.43 14.53
C VAL A 76 -8.58 -23.10 14.40
N VAL A 77 -9.87 -23.04 14.77
CA VAL A 77 -10.65 -21.78 14.77
C VAL A 77 -10.01 -20.72 15.65
N GLY A 78 -9.56 -21.07 16.86
CA GLY A 78 -8.88 -20.12 17.74
C GLY A 78 -7.58 -19.57 17.14
N THR A 79 -6.81 -20.41 16.47
CA THR A 79 -5.57 -19.99 15.78
C THR A 79 -5.88 -19.10 14.57
N TRP A 80 -6.90 -19.47 13.78
CA TRP A 80 -7.40 -18.68 12.66
C TRP A 80 -7.81 -17.28 13.09
N ASP A 81 -8.61 -17.16 14.17
CA ASP A 81 -9.02 -15.88 14.73
C ASP A 81 -7.82 -14.98 15.07
N GLN A 82 -6.78 -15.57 15.68
CA GLN A 82 -5.58 -14.83 16.02
C GLN A 82 -4.82 -14.36 14.76
N GLN A 83 -4.70 -15.21 13.74
CA GLN A 83 -4.05 -14.86 12.48
C GLN A 83 -4.81 -13.75 11.74
N VAL A 84 -6.14 -13.86 11.67
CA VAL A 84 -7.01 -12.84 11.07
C VAL A 84 -6.88 -11.51 11.79
N ARG A 85 -6.84 -11.51 13.13
CA ARG A 85 -6.64 -10.29 13.92
C ARG A 85 -5.31 -9.62 13.60
N VAL A 86 -4.22 -10.40 13.49
CA VAL A 86 -2.90 -9.87 13.12
C VAL A 86 -2.92 -9.30 11.70
N LEU A 87 -3.53 -10.02 10.75
CA LEU A 87 -3.64 -9.56 9.37
C LEU A 87 -4.42 -8.25 9.26
N MET A 88 -5.59 -8.15 9.90
CA MET A 88 -6.38 -6.91 9.92
C MET A 88 -5.62 -5.75 10.56
N GLY A 89 -4.84 -6.01 11.62
CA GLY A 89 -3.97 -5.00 12.21
C GLY A 89 -2.88 -4.52 11.25
N ARG A 90 -2.30 -5.42 10.46
CA ARG A 90 -1.31 -5.06 9.43
C ARG A 90 -1.93 -4.24 8.31
N LEU A 91 -3.09 -4.62 7.78
CA LEU A 91 -3.80 -3.86 6.76
C LEU A 91 -4.11 -2.43 7.22
N ALA A 92 -4.62 -2.28 8.45
CA ALA A 92 -4.89 -0.96 9.02
C ALA A 92 -3.62 -0.11 9.17
N ALA A 93 -2.50 -0.70 9.60
CA ALA A 93 -1.22 -0.02 9.72
C ALA A 93 -0.64 0.38 8.34
N GLU A 94 -0.72 -0.49 7.35
CA GLU A 94 -0.28 -0.23 5.97
C GLU A 94 -1.10 0.92 5.34
N LYS A 95 -2.43 0.89 5.49
CA LYS A 95 -3.32 1.99 5.10
C LYS A 95 -2.91 3.33 5.72
N ALA A 96 -2.69 3.36 7.04
CA ALA A 96 -2.27 4.57 7.74
C ALA A 96 -0.91 5.08 7.25
N SER A 97 0.05 4.17 7.04
CA SER A 97 1.39 4.50 6.54
C SER A 97 1.36 5.10 5.13
N LEU A 98 0.56 4.52 4.23
CA LEU A 98 0.39 5.01 2.86
C LEU A 98 -0.18 6.44 2.84
N ARG A 99 -1.23 6.69 3.62
CA ARG A 99 -1.83 8.04 3.76
C ARG A 99 -0.84 9.05 4.32
N ASN A 100 -0.14 8.68 5.39
CA ASN A 100 0.87 9.56 6.00
C ASN A 100 2.00 9.90 5.02
N THR A 101 2.51 8.89 4.32
CA THR A 101 3.58 9.06 3.34
C THR A 101 3.14 9.97 2.17
N SER A 102 1.91 9.82 1.69
CA SER A 102 1.35 10.74 0.68
C SER A 102 1.32 12.18 1.18
N GLY A 103 0.93 12.40 2.45
CA GLY A 103 0.89 13.73 3.05
C GLY A 103 2.26 14.37 3.17
N LEU A 104 3.27 13.59 3.60
CA LEU A 104 4.66 14.07 3.72
C LEU A 104 5.25 14.54 2.39
N PHE A 105 5.04 13.78 1.31
CA PHE A 105 5.51 14.18 -0.02
C PHE A 105 4.84 15.46 -0.49
N PHE A 106 3.52 15.59 -0.33
CA PHE A 106 2.80 16.79 -0.71
C PHE A 106 3.29 18.04 0.04
N GLN A 107 3.54 17.94 1.34
CA GLN A 107 4.08 19.05 2.13
C GLN A 107 5.52 19.41 1.75
N ASN A 108 6.35 18.41 1.46
CA ASN A 108 7.72 18.63 0.99
C ASN A 108 7.75 19.38 -0.37
N ASP A 109 6.86 19.01 -1.29
CA ASP A 109 6.73 19.67 -2.60
C ASP A 109 6.31 21.14 -2.44
N LEU A 110 5.34 21.42 -1.56
CA LEU A 110 4.91 22.79 -1.26
C LEU A 110 6.02 23.64 -0.64
N GLY A 111 6.74 23.08 0.34
CA GLY A 111 7.87 23.74 0.99
C GLY A 111 8.98 24.08 0.00
N THR A 112 9.42 23.08 -0.77
CA THR A 112 10.45 23.25 -1.82
C THR A 112 10.03 24.30 -2.84
N GLY A 113 8.78 24.24 -3.33
CA GLY A 113 8.27 25.24 -4.27
C GLY A 113 8.17 26.65 -3.68
N SER A 114 7.88 26.78 -2.38
CA SER A 114 7.88 28.06 -1.67
C SER A 114 9.29 28.64 -1.57
N GLU A 115 10.27 27.83 -1.17
CA GLU A 115 11.67 28.21 -1.10
C GLU A 115 12.21 28.66 -2.45
N LEU A 116 11.97 27.88 -3.51
CA LEU A 116 12.41 28.22 -4.86
C LEU A 116 11.81 29.54 -5.37
N ARG A 117 10.54 29.84 -5.08
CA ARG A 117 9.93 31.15 -5.41
C ARG A 117 10.48 32.30 -4.58
N GLY A 118 11.00 32.02 -3.38
CA GLY A 118 11.61 33.01 -2.50
C GLY A 118 13.05 33.36 -2.86
N VAL A 119 13.73 32.51 -3.63
CA VAL A 119 15.08 32.80 -4.14
C VAL A 119 14.96 33.82 -5.29
N ARG A 120 15.45 35.04 -5.06
CA ARG A 120 15.65 36.02 -6.15
C ARG A 120 16.79 35.54 -7.03
N SER A 121 16.56 35.54 -8.35
CA SER A 121 17.58 35.19 -9.32
C SER A 121 18.48 36.39 -9.57
N SER A 122 19.79 36.17 -9.78
CA SER A 122 20.69 37.22 -10.26
C SER A 122 20.34 37.70 -11.69
N LEU A 123 19.40 37.01 -12.35
CA LEU A 123 18.83 37.40 -13.64
C LEU A 123 17.69 38.43 -13.50
N ASP A 124 17.17 38.66 -12.29
CA ASP A 124 16.12 39.66 -12.05
C ASP A 124 16.70 41.09 -11.93
N GLU A 125 18.03 41.23 -11.91
CA GLU A 125 18.76 42.51 -11.84
C GLU A 125 19.41 42.95 -13.17
N LEU A 126 19.13 42.26 -14.28
CA LEU A 126 19.52 42.64 -15.65
C LEU A 126 18.33 43.22 -16.43
#